data_AF-A0A014M6K7-F1
#
_entry.id   AF-A0A014M6K7-F1
#
_cell.length_a   1.000
_cell.length_b   1.000
_cell.length_c   1.000
_cell.angle_alpha   90.00
_cell.angle_beta   90.00
_cell.angle_gamma   90.00
#
_symmetry.space_group_name_H-M   'P 1'
#
loop_
_entity.id
_entity.type
_entity.pdbx_description
1 polymer ?
#
loop_
_entity_poly.entity_id
_entity_poly.type
_entity_poly.pdbx_seq_one_letter_code
_entity_poly.pdbx_strand_id
1 'polypeptide(L)'
;MSEPEKWAALRKARLYFQRPEEPGFLVSETAEDGPLVPVFTSVEGLARFAGACGWASTTVEDLVGLLPEGVRALVDPLGERPFLLDARTLRAAEGQETEGQGADGQEADGREEEAERGGS
;
A
#
# COMPACT_ATOMS: atom_id res chain seq x y z
N MET A 1 8.19 4.57 13.49
CA MET A 1 7.49 3.62 12.62
C MET A 1 8.51 2.93 11.74
N SER A 2 8.56 1.61 11.82
CA SER A 2 9.28 0.76 10.88
C SER A 2 8.69 0.91 9.47
N GLU A 3 9.40 0.40 8.48
CA GLU A 3 8.92 0.40 7.10
C GLU A 3 7.62 -0.41 6.91
N PRO A 4 7.48 -1.63 7.48
CA PRO A 4 6.21 -2.36 7.46
C PRO A 4 5.05 -1.59 8.09
N GLU A 5 5.28 -0.90 9.22
CA GLU A 5 4.24 -0.08 9.87
C GLU A 5 3.80 1.09 8.99
N LYS A 6 4.74 1.72 8.25
CA LYS A 6 4.42 2.79 7.29
C LYS A 6 3.60 2.25 6.12
N TRP A 7 3.94 1.07 5.58
CA TRP A 7 3.18 0.43 4.51
C TRP A 7 1.76 0.05 4.95
N ALA A 8 1.61 -0.54 6.14
CA ALA A 8 0.31 -0.85 6.71
C ALA A 8 -0.53 0.41 6.95
N ALA A 9 0.09 1.50 7.41
CA ALA A 9 -0.59 2.78 7.57
C ALA A 9 -1.02 3.38 6.22
N LEU A 10 -0.17 3.29 5.19
CA LEU A 10 -0.48 3.77 3.84
C LEU A 10 -1.69 3.03 3.25
N ARG A 11 -1.74 1.69 3.34
CA ARG A 11 -2.88 0.89 2.84
C ARG A 11 -4.23 1.31 3.47
N LYS A 12 -4.21 1.67 4.75
CA LYS A 12 -5.38 2.13 5.50
C LYS A 12 -5.67 3.62 5.35
N ALA A 13 -4.81 4.37 4.68
CA ALA A 13 -5.01 5.80 4.48
C ALA A 13 -6.27 6.04 3.64
N ARG A 14 -7.03 7.07 4.01
CA ARG A 14 -8.28 7.43 3.32
C ARG A 14 -8.00 8.43 2.22
N LEU A 15 -8.55 8.14 1.05
CA LEU A 15 -8.52 8.99 -0.12
C LEU A 15 -9.94 9.45 -0.46
N TYR A 16 -10.04 10.66 -1.00
CA TYR A 16 -11.26 11.30 -1.44
C TYR A 16 -11.24 11.46 -2.95
N PHE A 17 -12.40 11.37 -3.59
CA PHE A 17 -12.53 11.53 -5.03
C PHE A 17 -13.92 12.08 -5.38
N GLN A 18 -14.03 12.66 -6.57
CA GLN A 18 -15.32 13.13 -7.07
C GLN A 18 -16.24 11.94 -7.32
N ARG A 19 -17.46 11.99 -6.78
CA ARG A 19 -18.47 10.94 -6.96
C ARG A 19 -19.25 11.20 -8.26
N PRO A 20 -19.17 10.33 -9.28
CA PRO A 20 -20.01 10.43 -10.46
C PRO A 20 -21.49 10.14 -10.14
N GLU A 21 -22.37 10.44 -11.09
CA GLU A 21 -23.80 10.10 -10.96
C GLU A 21 -24.04 8.59 -10.97
N GLU A 22 -23.32 7.88 -11.83
CA GLU A 22 -23.28 6.41 -11.86
C GLU A 22 -22.11 5.88 -11.03
N PRO A 23 -22.21 4.69 -10.40
CA PRO A 23 -21.12 4.11 -9.63
C PRO A 23 -19.86 3.90 -10.47
N GLY A 24 -18.73 4.46 -10.02
CA GLY A 24 -17.44 4.30 -10.68
C GLY A 24 -16.46 5.41 -10.34
N PHE A 25 -15.38 5.48 -11.14
CA PHE A 25 -14.36 6.52 -11.05
C PHE A 25 -14.36 7.37 -12.32
N LEU A 26 -14.17 8.67 -12.14
CA LEU A 26 -13.90 9.57 -13.25
C LEU A 26 -12.43 9.41 -13.66
N VAL A 27 -12.21 9.01 -14.90
CA VAL A 27 -10.89 8.82 -15.49
C VAL A 27 -10.55 10.03 -16.35
N SER A 28 -9.39 10.62 -16.09
CA SER A 28 -8.77 11.62 -16.94
C SER A 28 -7.79 10.97 -17.90
N GLU A 29 -7.99 11.18 -19.20
CA GLU A 29 -7.05 10.77 -20.24
C GLU A 29 -6.00 11.88 -20.44
N THR A 30 -4.97 11.91 -19.60
CA THR A 30 -3.79 12.74 -19.87
C THR A 30 -2.85 11.98 -20.81
N ALA A 31 -2.54 12.57 -21.97
CA ALA A 31 -1.88 11.90 -23.09
C ALA A 31 -0.47 11.33 -22.79
N GLU A 32 0.19 11.75 -21.71
CA GLU A 32 1.55 11.33 -21.36
C GLU A 32 1.60 10.18 -20.34
N ASP A 33 0.57 10.02 -19.50
CA ASP A 33 0.54 9.08 -18.38
C ASP A 33 -0.60 8.05 -18.46
N GLY A 34 -1.30 7.97 -19.59
CA GLY A 34 -2.43 7.05 -19.74
C GLY A 34 -3.62 7.41 -18.84
N PRO A 35 -4.58 6.50 -18.65
CA PRO A 35 -5.80 6.78 -17.89
C PRO A 35 -5.51 6.90 -16.39
N LEU A 36 -5.85 8.06 -15.82
CA LEU A 36 -5.62 8.38 -14.41
C LEU A 36 -6.92 8.71 -13.67
N VAL A 37 -7.04 8.28 -12.43
CA VAL A 37 -8.10 8.72 -11.51
C VAL A 37 -7.52 9.72 -10.51
N PRO A 38 -7.95 10.99 -10.52
CA PRO A 38 -7.51 11.96 -9.52
C PRO A 38 -8.13 11.63 -8.16
N VAL A 39 -7.28 11.47 -7.16
CA VAL A 39 -7.66 11.20 -5.76
C VAL A 39 -6.91 12.14 -4.83
N PHE A 40 -7.46 12.37 -3.64
CA PHE A 40 -6.99 13.42 -2.75
C PHE A 40 -6.85 12.90 -1.33
N THR A 41 -5.84 13.38 -0.60
CA THR A 41 -5.69 13.08 0.83
C THR A 41 -6.60 13.95 1.71
N SER A 42 -7.23 14.98 1.13
CA SER A 42 -8.12 15.92 1.80
C SER A 42 -9.30 16.34 0.92
N VAL A 43 -10.43 16.70 1.55
CA VAL A 43 -11.62 17.21 0.84
C VAL A 43 -11.33 18.60 0.28
N GLU A 44 -10.50 19.40 0.96
CA GLU A 44 -10.04 20.70 0.49
C GLU A 44 -9.22 20.57 -0.79
N GLY A 45 -8.36 19.54 -0.90
CA GLY A 45 -7.64 19.23 -2.13
C GLY A 45 -8.59 18.93 -3.29
N LEU A 46 -9.61 18.09 -3.04
CA LEU A 46 -10.65 17.79 -4.01
C LEU A 46 -11.41 19.04 -4.44
N ALA A 47 -11.83 19.89 -3.50
CA ALA A 47 -12.58 21.11 -3.79
C ALA A 47 -11.75 22.12 -4.58
N ARG A 48 -10.43 22.17 -4.40
CA ARG A 48 -9.53 22.99 -5.24
C ARG A 48 -9.43 22.49 -6.67
N PHE A 49 -9.50 21.18 -6.88
CA PHE A 49 -9.38 20.56 -8.19
C PHE A 49 -10.70 20.59 -8.99
N ALA A 50 -11.80 20.17 -8.37
CA ALA A 50 -13.09 19.97 -9.04
C ALA A 50 -14.17 21.01 -8.64
N GLY A 51 -13.85 21.95 -7.74
CA GLY A 51 -14.84 22.85 -7.17
C GLY A 51 -15.81 22.15 -6.20
N ALA A 52 -16.95 22.79 -5.93
CA ALA A 52 -18.01 22.19 -5.14
C ALA A 52 -18.63 21.01 -5.91
N CYS A 53 -18.43 19.79 -5.42
CA CYS A 53 -18.91 18.57 -6.05
C CYS A 53 -19.42 17.55 -5.02
N GLY A 54 -20.18 16.56 -5.48
CA GLY A 54 -20.41 15.34 -4.71
C GLY A 54 -19.11 14.55 -4.59
N TRP A 55 -18.83 14.02 -3.41
CA TRP A 55 -17.59 13.29 -3.14
C TRP A 55 -17.88 11.94 -2.48
N ALA A 56 -16.92 11.04 -2.64
CA ALA A 56 -16.85 9.76 -1.96
C ALA A 56 -15.44 9.56 -1.40
N SER A 57 -15.29 8.57 -0.52
CA SER A 57 -14.01 8.24 0.07
C SER A 57 -13.83 6.74 0.20
N THR A 58 -12.60 6.27 0.07
CA THR A 58 -12.24 4.86 0.21
C THR A 58 -10.83 4.74 0.78
N THR A 59 -10.41 3.53 1.18
CA THR A 59 -9.02 3.28 1.58
C THR A 59 -8.12 3.11 0.35
N VAL A 60 -6.81 3.28 0.54
CA VAL A 60 -5.82 2.99 -0.51
C VAL A 60 -5.89 1.52 -0.95
N GLU A 61 -6.05 0.60 -0.01
CA GLU A 61 -6.22 -0.83 -0.29
C GLU A 61 -7.44 -1.11 -1.18
N ASP A 62 -8.61 -0.59 -0.79
CA ASP A 62 -9.84 -0.75 -1.56
C ASP A 62 -9.72 -0.10 -2.95
N LEU A 63 -9.13 1.09 -3.04
CA LEU A 63 -8.92 1.78 -4.32
C LEU A 63 -8.12 0.90 -5.29
N VAL A 64 -7.01 0.34 -4.82
CA VAL A 64 -6.13 -0.54 -5.60
C VAL A 64 -6.83 -1.84 -6.02
N GLY A 65 -7.78 -2.33 -5.22
CA GLY A 65 -8.63 -3.47 -5.57
C GLY A 65 -9.73 -3.14 -6.59
N LEU A 66 -10.19 -1.89 -6.65
CA LEU A 66 -11.29 -1.45 -7.51
C LEU A 66 -10.84 -0.87 -8.86
N LEU A 67 -9.60 -0.40 -8.97
CA LEU A 67 -9.11 0.20 -10.22
C LEU A 67 -8.95 -0.86 -11.34
N PRO A 68 -9.45 -0.57 -12.56
CA PRO A 68 -9.22 -1.44 -13.70
C PRO A 68 -7.72 -1.58 -14.05
N GLU A 69 -7.37 -2.67 -14.72
CA GLU A 69 -6.00 -2.86 -15.21
C GLU A 69 -5.59 -1.71 -16.16
N GLY A 70 -4.37 -1.20 -15.97
CA GLY A 70 -3.83 -0.08 -16.75
C GLY A 70 -4.25 1.31 -16.26
N VAL A 71 -5.22 1.41 -15.34
CA VAL A 71 -5.62 2.68 -14.72
C VAL A 71 -4.83 2.91 -13.43
N ARG A 72 -4.29 4.12 -13.27
CA ARG A 72 -3.52 4.52 -12.08
C ARG A 72 -4.22 5.63 -11.32
N ALA A 73 -3.95 5.76 -10.03
CA ALA A 73 -4.45 6.89 -9.24
C ALA A 73 -3.40 8.00 -9.17
N LEU A 74 -3.78 9.25 -9.45
CA LEU A 74 -2.95 10.42 -9.24
C LEU A 74 -3.35 11.09 -7.93
N VAL A 75 -2.48 11.03 -6.93
CA VAL A 75 -2.74 11.54 -5.58
C VAL A 75 -2.34 13.01 -5.50
N ASP A 76 -3.27 13.83 -5.02
CA ASP A 76 -3.15 15.29 -4.83
C ASP A 76 -2.51 16.01 -6.04
N PRO A 77 -3.16 16.02 -7.23
CA PRO A 77 -2.60 16.62 -8.45
C PRO A 77 -2.16 18.09 -8.32
N LEU A 78 -2.80 18.85 -7.44
CA LEU A 78 -2.50 20.26 -7.16
C LEU A 78 -1.74 20.47 -5.82
N GLY A 79 -1.32 19.37 -5.19
CA GLY A 79 -0.56 19.39 -3.94
C GLY A 79 0.92 19.70 -4.17
N GLU A 80 1.67 19.86 -3.07
CA GLU A 80 3.12 20.14 -3.13
C GLU A 80 3.93 19.00 -3.75
N ARG A 81 3.45 17.75 -3.58
CA ARG A 81 4.12 16.52 -4.03
C ARG A 81 3.09 15.55 -4.61
N PRO A 82 2.59 15.81 -5.84
CA PRO A 82 1.72 14.86 -6.52
C PRO A 82 2.50 13.57 -6.79
N PHE A 83 1.84 12.43 -6.68
CA PHE A 83 2.45 11.14 -7.00
C PHE A 83 1.44 10.16 -7.59
N LEU A 84 1.95 9.22 -8.39
CA LEU A 84 1.16 8.14 -8.95
C LEU A 84 1.17 6.94 -8.01
N LEU A 85 -0.02 6.44 -7.72
CA LEU A 85 -0.24 5.20 -7.00
C LEU A 85 -0.60 4.11 -8.02
N ASP A 86 0.33 3.17 -8.22
CA ASP A 86 0.14 1.98 -9.06
C ASP A 86 -0.27 0.79 -8.18
N ALA A 87 -1.42 0.21 -8.53
CA ALA A 87 -1.96 -0.99 -7.92
C ALA A 87 -0.99 -2.18 -7.93
N ARG A 88 -0.12 -2.29 -8.96
CA ARG A 88 0.90 -3.35 -9.05
C ARG A 88 2.01 -3.17 -8.02
N THR A 89 2.48 -1.95 -7.82
CA THR A 89 3.55 -1.64 -6.87
C THR A 89 3.11 -1.91 -5.44
N LEU A 90 1.86 -1.56 -5.08
CA LEU A 90 1.37 -1.76 -3.72
C LEU A 90 1.16 -3.24 -3.37
N ARG A 91 0.72 -4.05 -4.34
CA ARG A 91 0.59 -5.51 -4.20
C ARG A 91 1.95 -6.21 -4.10
N ALA A 92 2.96 -5.77 -4.84
CA ALA A 92 4.30 -6.35 -4.79
C ALA A 92 4.98 -6.15 -3.42
N ALA A 93 4.71 -5.02 -2.75
CA ALA A 93 5.23 -4.74 -1.40
C ALA A 93 4.66 -5.68 -0.31
N GLU A 94 3.66 -6.50 -0.60
CA GLU A 94 3.10 -7.52 0.33
C GLU A 94 3.90 -8.83 0.29
N GLY A 95 4.50 -9.16 -0.87
CA GLY A 95 5.21 -10.42 -1.07
C GLY A 95 6.63 -10.47 -0.50
N GLN A 96 7.22 -9.32 -0.14
CA GLN A 96 8.60 -9.24 0.35
C GLN A 96 8.73 -9.48 1.86
N GLU A 97 7.62 -9.62 2.60
CA GLU A 97 7.65 -9.80 4.07
C GLU A 97 7.74 -11.27 4.53
N THR A 98 7.82 -12.25 3.62
CA THR A 98 7.82 -13.70 3.99
C THR A 98 9.18 -14.41 3.85
N GLU A 99 10.19 -13.80 3.23
CA GLU A 99 11.52 -14.41 3.06
C GLU A 99 12.55 -13.78 4.01
N GLY A 100 12.38 -14.00 5.32
CA GLY A 100 13.36 -13.57 6.30
C GLY A 100 13.06 -14.07 7.71
N GLN A 101 13.80 -15.10 8.13
CA GLN A 101 13.95 -15.61 9.51
C GLN A 101 12.96 -16.72 9.92
N GLY A 102 13.31 -17.93 9.50
CA GLY A 102 12.78 -19.19 10.02
C GLY A 102 13.77 -20.35 9.81
N ALA A 103 15.04 -20.14 10.13
CA ALA A 103 16.04 -21.20 10.16
C ALA A 103 17.10 -20.85 11.22
N ASP A 104 16.89 -21.29 12.46
CA ASP A 104 17.80 -22.21 13.16
C ASP A 104 17.21 -22.51 14.55
N GLY A 105 16.42 -23.58 14.61
CA GLY A 105 15.95 -24.18 15.85
C GLY A 105 16.29 -25.65 15.81
N GLN A 106 17.56 -25.98 16.05
CA GLN A 106 17.99 -27.36 16.25
C GLN A 106 18.35 -27.55 17.73
N GLU A 107 17.31 -27.79 18.54
CA GLU A 107 17.46 -28.57 19.77
C GLU A 107 17.43 -30.05 19.38
N ALA A 108 18.53 -30.75 19.65
CA ALA A 108 18.55 -32.19 19.83
C ALA A 108 19.12 -32.47 21.22
N ASP A 109 18.19 -32.73 22.13
CA ASP A 109 18.34 -33.27 23.47
C ASP A 109 18.87 -34.73 23.46
N GLY A 110 19.65 -35.12 24.47
CA GLY A 110 19.89 -36.53 24.78
C GLY A 110 21.19 -36.91 25.53
N ARG A 111 21.13 -36.84 26.88
CA ARG A 111 21.67 -37.76 27.93
C ARG A 111 23.17 -38.16 27.99
N GLU A 112 23.86 -37.85 29.10
CA GLU A 112 24.20 -38.71 30.29
C GLU A 112 25.14 -39.89 29.92
N GLU A 113 26.29 -40.20 30.53
CA GLU A 113 26.69 -40.25 31.95
C GLU A 113 28.23 -40.52 32.06
N GLU A 114 28.74 -40.61 33.30
CA GLU A 114 30.11 -40.50 33.81
C GLU A 114 31.18 -41.60 33.49
N ALA A 115 32.46 -41.25 33.78
CA ALA A 115 33.64 -42.06 34.21
C ALA A 115 34.89 -41.72 33.35
N GLU A 116 36.12 -41.53 33.80
CA GLU A 116 36.81 -41.85 35.05
C GLU A 116 38.14 -41.06 35.13
N ARG A 117 38.73 -41.04 36.32
CA ARG A 117 39.95 -40.31 36.72
C ARG A 117 41.25 -41.02 36.28
N GLY A 118 42.34 -40.24 36.14
CA GLY A 118 43.76 -40.68 36.20
C GLY A 118 44.53 -40.29 34.94
N GLY A 119 45.63 -39.53 34.96
CA GLY A 119 46.73 -39.49 35.92
C GLY A 119 47.95 -40.14 35.25
N SER A 120 48.92 -39.33 34.81
CA SER A 120 50.28 -39.76 34.47
C SER A 120 51.25 -38.62 34.76
#